data_AF-A0A8I0TR81-F1
#
_entry.id   AF-A0A8I0TR81-F1
#
_cell.length_a   1.000
_cell.length_b   1.000
_cell.length_c   1.000
_cell.angle_alpha   90.00
_cell.angle_beta   90.00
_cell.angle_gamma   90.00
#
_symmetry.space_group_name_H-M   'P 1'
#
loop_
_entity.id
_entity.type
_entity.pdbx_description
1 polymer ?
#
loop_
_entity_poly.entity_id
_entity_poly.type
_entity_poly.pdbx_seq_one_letter_code
_entity_poly.pdbx_strand_id
1 'polypeptide(L)' 'MSCYAVQERKPHGQLLSWNGRVIVHNSRDELEFLLTGDIRIVDCPRSIPPEQTIELRFHPQFSHHRFPLCREDYP' A
#
# COMPACT_ATOMS: atom_id res chain seq x y z
N MET A 1 2.90 -6.08 14.58
CA MET A 1 3.52 -5.49 13.38
C MET A 1 2.57 -4.42 12.88
N SER A 2 3.03 -3.18 12.73
CA SER A 2 2.21 -2.11 12.14
C SER A 2 2.10 -2.35 10.65
N CYS A 3 0.90 -2.21 10.10
CA CYS A 3 0.60 -2.44 8.70
C CYS A 3 -0.09 -1.18 8.19
N TYR A 4 0.37 -0.66 7.05
CA TYR A 4 -0.12 0.58 6.46
C TYR A 4 -1.00 0.27 5.26
N ALA A 5 -2.07 1.04 5.08
CA ALA A 5 -2.97 0.96 3.94
C ALA A 5 -2.91 2.25 3.14
N VAL A 6 -3.29 2.16 1.86
CA VAL A 6 -3.35 3.30 0.96
C VAL A 6 -4.79 3.84 0.92
N GLN A 7 -4.95 5.14 1.06
CA GLN A 7 -6.22 5.84 1.01
C GLN A 7 -6.17 6.93 -0.06
N GLU A 8 -7.28 7.24 -0.71
CA GLU A 8 -7.36 8.45 -1.54
C GLU A 8 -7.19 9.72 -0.69
N ARG A 9 -6.52 10.74 -1.23
CA ARG A 9 -6.34 12.04 -0.57
C ARG A 9 -7.59 12.92 -0.69
N LYS A 10 -8.71 12.46 -0.11
CA LYS A 10 -10.01 13.16 -0.07
C LYS A 10 -10.56 13.18 1.37
N PRO A 11 -11.44 14.13 1.74
CA PRO A 11 -12.03 14.21 3.08
C PRO A 11 -12.74 12.93 3.55
N HIS A 12 -13.22 12.12 2.60
CA HIS A 12 -13.79 10.79 2.82
C HIS A 12 -13.16 9.77 1.86
N GLY A 13 -11.85 9.87 1.69
CA GLY A 13 -11.10 8.99 0.80
C GLY A 13 -11.30 7.53 1.15
N GLN A 14 -11.53 6.70 0.14
CA GLN A 14 -11.68 5.26 0.34
C GLN A 14 -10.31 4.61 0.41
N LEU A 15 -10.24 3.47 1.11
CA LEU A 15 -9.05 2.63 1.06
C LEU A 15 -8.95 2.01 -0.33
N LEU A 16 -7.77 2.11 -0.93
CA LEU A 16 -7.51 1.46 -2.20
C LEU A 16 -7.57 -0.05 -2.00
N SER A 17 -8.32 -0.69 -2.90
CA SER A 17 -8.51 -2.11 -2.89
C SER A 17 -8.30 -2.69 -4.29
N TRP A 18 -7.81 -3.91 -4.33
CA TRP A 18 -7.61 -4.69 -5.53
C TRP A 18 -8.33 -6.03 -5.37
N ASN A 19 -9.19 -6.37 -6.33
CA ASN A 19 -10.05 -7.56 -6.26
C ASN A 19 -10.81 -7.70 -4.92
N GLY A 20 -11.29 -6.57 -4.38
CA GLY A 20 -12.01 -6.52 -3.10
C GLY A 20 -11.15 -6.69 -1.85
N ARG A 21 -9.81 -6.69 -1.99
CA ARG A 21 -8.86 -6.73 -0.87
C ARG A 21 -8.13 -5.41 -0.72
N VAL A 22 -8.02 -4.90 0.49
CA VAL A 22 -7.33 -3.63 0.79
C VAL A 22 -5.84 -3.78 0.57
N ILE A 23 -5.25 -2.84 -0.18
CA ILE A 23 -3.82 -2.84 -0.46
C ILE A 23 -3.08 -2.38 0.79
N VAL A 24 -2.15 -3.21 1.26
CA VAL A 24 -1.37 -2.96 2.46
C VAL A 24 0.12 -3.18 2.26
N HIS A 25 0.93 -2.59 3.15
CA HIS A 25 2.36 -2.81 3.21
C HIS A 25 2.89 -2.68 4.65
N ASN A 26 4.06 -3.24 4.92
CA ASN A 26 4.71 -3.15 6.23
C ASN A 26 5.53 -1.86 6.40
N SER A 27 5.94 -1.22 5.31
CA SER A 27 6.74 0.01 5.33
C SER A 27 5.95 1.18 4.74
N ARG A 28 5.83 2.25 5.53
CA ARG A 28 5.21 3.50 5.06
C ARG A 28 6.09 4.18 4.02
N ASP A 29 7.38 4.25 4.27
CA ASP A 29 8.34 4.96 3.40
C ASP A 29 8.40 4.32 2.01
N GLU A 30 8.29 2.99 1.92
CA GLU A 30 8.26 2.28 0.65
C GLU A 30 6.96 2.53 -0.14
N LEU A 31 5.83 2.63 0.57
CA LEU A 31 4.57 3.05 -0.06
C LEU A 31 4.65 4.50 -0.54
N GLU A 32 5.20 5.42 0.25
CA GLU A 32 5.36 6.84 -0.12
C GLU A 32 6.31 7.01 -1.31
N PHE A 33 7.30 6.12 -1.45
CA PHE A 33 8.22 6.12 -2.57
C PHE A 33 7.59 5.58 -3.87
N LEU A 34 6.92 4.43 -3.81
CA LEU A 34 6.35 3.79 -5.01
C LEU A 34 5.09 4.48 -5.50
N LEU A 35 4.26 4.94 -4.56
CA LEU A 35 2.95 5.47 -4.87
C LEU A 35 3.02 7.00 -4.85
N THR A 36 2.95 7.60 -6.02
CA THR A 36 2.89 9.05 -6.20
C THR A 36 1.48 9.48 -6.62
N GLY A 37 1.06 10.68 -6.23
CA GLY A 37 -0.23 11.26 -6.62
C GLY A 37 -1.15 11.62 -5.44
N ASP A 38 -2.46 11.72 -5.72
CA ASP A 38 -3.50 12.11 -4.75
C ASP A 38 -3.90 10.96 -3.82
N ILE A 39 -2.91 10.40 -3.13
CA ILE A 39 -3.08 9.34 -2.15
C ILE A 39 -2.46 9.73 -0.81
N ARG A 40 -2.87 9.02 0.23
CA ARG A 40 -2.40 9.15 1.60
C ARG A 40 -2.15 7.76 2.16
N ILE A 41 -1.07 7.61 2.92
CA ILE A 41 -0.80 6.38 3.64
C ILE A 41 -1.26 6.54 5.09
N VAL A 42 -2.04 5.57 5.54
CA VAL A 42 -2.68 5.55 6.86
C VAL A 42 -2.40 4.21 7.53
N ASP A 43 -2.54 4.15 8.84
CA ASP A 43 -2.53 2.85 9.53
C ASP A 43 -3.70 2.01 9.04
N CYS A 44 -3.44 0.73 8.75
CA CYS A 44 -4.48 -0.20 8.34
C CYS A 44 -5.50 -0.33 9.47
N PRO A 45 -6.80 -0.04 9.22
CA PRO A 45 -7.83 -0.17 10.24
C PRO A 45 -7.88 -1.58 10.81
N ARG A 46 -7.90 -1.69 12.14
CA ARG A 46 -7.99 -2.98 12.85
C ARG A 46 -9.28 -3.76 12.57
N SER A 47 -10.28 -3.11 11.99
CA SER A 47 -11.53 -3.73 11.55
C SER A 47 -11.37 -4.57 10.28
N ILE A 48 -10.29 -4.39 9.52
CA ILE A 48 -10.03 -5.15 8.30
C ILE A 48 -9.17 -6.36 8.66
N PRO A 49 -9.69 -7.58 8.51
CA PRO A 49 -8.94 -8.77 8.84
C PRO A 49 -7.91 -9.07 7.73
N PRO A 50 -6.79 -9.76 8.04
CA PRO A 50 -5.72 -10.01 7.07
C PRO A 50 -6.17 -10.71 5.79
N GLU A 51 -7.20 -11.55 5.84
CA GLU A 51 -7.76 -12.27 4.69
C GLU A 51 -8.42 -11.32 3.66
N GLN A 52 -8.82 -10.12 4.10
CA GLN A 52 -9.34 -9.03 3.28
C GLN A 52 -8.26 -8.03 2.88
N THR A 53 -6.99 -8.33 3.15
CA THR A 53 -5.86 -7.51 2.73
C THR A 53 -5.07 -8.19 1.63
N ILE A 54 -4.38 -7.39 0.82
CA ILE A 54 -3.40 -7.86 -0.15
C ILE A 54 -2.15 -6.99 -0.01
N GLU A 55 -1.02 -7.66 0.14
CA GLU A 55 0.26 -6.97 0.21
C GLU A 55 0.64 -6.39 -1.15
N LEU A 56 1.22 -5.19 -1.16
CA LEU A 56 1.56 -4.46 -2.38
C LEU A 56 2.35 -5.30 -3.39
N ARG A 57 3.29 -6.14 -2.93
CA ARG A 57 4.08 -7.05 -3.79
C ARG A 57 3.25 -8.06 -4.60
N PHE A 58 2.03 -8.38 -4.16
CA PHE A 58 1.14 -9.30 -4.89
C PHE A 58 0.24 -8.56 -5.88
N HIS A 59 0.26 -7.22 -5.88
CA HIS A 59 -0.46 -6.44 -6.87
C HIS A 59 0.26 -6.51 -8.23
N PRO A 60 -0.41 -6.80 -9.36
CA PRO A 60 0.25 -7.00 -10.66
C PRO A 60 1.10 -5.83 -11.12
N GLN A 61 0.70 -4.60 -10.76
CA GLN A 61 1.47 -3.40 -11.07
C GLN A 61 2.76 -3.28 -10.25
N PHE A 62 2.86 -3.87 -9.07
CA PHE A 62 4.00 -3.71 -8.16
C PHE A 62 4.80 -4.99 -7.95
N SER A 63 4.36 -6.10 -8.56
CA SER A 63 4.98 -7.43 -8.43
C SER A 63 6.39 -7.52 -9.00
N HIS A 64 6.79 -6.56 -9.84
CA HIS A 64 8.12 -6.48 -10.40
C HIS A 64 9.14 -5.78 -9.48
N HIS A 65 8.67 -5.10 -8.44
CA HIS A 65 9.56 -4.46 -7.45
C HIS A 65 10.11 -5.50 -6.47
N ARG A 66 11.38 -5.36 -6.11
CA ARG A 66 12.00 -6.12 -5.04
C ARG A 66 11.90 -5.33 -3.74
N PHE A 67 11.35 -5.96 -2.72
CA PHE A 67 11.23 -5.39 -1.38
C PHE A 67 12.25 -6.06 -0.44
N PRO A 68 12.94 -5.31 0.45
CA PRO A 68 12.83 -3.86 0.65
C PRO A 68 13.40 -3.06 -0.52
N LEU A 69 12.85 -1.86 -0.73
CA LEU A 69 13.22 -1.02 -1.87
C LEU A 69 14.65 -0.52 -1.72
N CYS A 70 15.47 -0.75 -2.74
CA CYS A 70 16.79 -0.15 -2.84
C CYS A 70 16.72 1.05 -3.80
N ARG A 71 17.15 2.23 -3.34
CA ARG A 71 17.12 3.45 -4.14
C ARG A 71 17.92 3.33 -5.45
N GLU A 72 18.95 2.48 -5.46
CA GLU A 72 19.78 2.18 -6.64
C GLU A 72 19.04 1.41 -7.74
N ASP A 73 17.91 0.74 -7.43
CA ASP A 73 17.09 0.02 -8.42
C ASP A 73 16.19 0.95 -9.25
N TYR A 74 16.15 2.25 -8.93
CA TYR A 74 15.26 3.23 -9.56
C TYR A 74 16.09 4.36 -10.19
N PRO A 75 15.89 4.66 -11.49
CA PRO A 75 16.62 5.70 -12.22
C PRO A 75 16.26 7.14 -11.79
#